data_AF-A0A6A4PQT8-F1
#
_entry.id   AF-A0A6A4PQT8-F1
#
_cell.length_a   1.000
_cell.length_b   1.000
_cell.length_c   1.000
_cell.angle_alpha   90.00
_cell.angle_beta   90.00
_cell.angle_gamma   90.00
#
_symmetry.space_group_name_H-M   'P 1'
#
loop_
_entity.id
_entity.type
_entity.pdbx_description
1 polymer ?
#
loop_
_entity_poly.entity_id
_entity_poly.type
_entity_poly.pdbx_seq_one_letter_code
_entity_poly.pdbx_strand_id
1 'polypeptide(L)' 'MTSTAGTFCYIDPEYQQTGMLGVKSDIYSLGIIFLQILTAKSPMGLAHHVEGAIKKGTFNVPN' A
#
# COMPACT_ATOMS: atom_id res chain seq x y z
N MET A 1 10.04 -6.88 22.33
CA MET A 1 9.29 -7.02 21.06
C MET A 1 8.46 -5.77 20.91
N THR A 2 8.71 -4.97 19.89
CA THR A 2 7.88 -3.80 19.57
C THR A 2 6.66 -4.29 18.80
N SER A 3 5.47 -4.20 19.39
CA SER A 3 4.21 -4.45 18.69
C SER A 3 3.97 -3.29 17.73
N THR A 4 3.72 -3.59 16.45
CA THR A 4 3.35 -2.59 15.47
C THR A 4 1.94 -2.06 15.77
N ALA A 5 1.78 -0.73 15.80
CA ALA A 5 0.48 -0.10 15.70
C ALA A 5 0.26 0.17 14.20
N GLY A 6 -0.55 -0.66 13.54
CA GLY A 6 -0.78 -0.55 12.10
C GLY A 6 -2.26 -0.63 11.76
N THR A 7 -2.74 0.32 10.95
CA THR A 7 -4.01 0.13 10.23
C THR A 7 -3.76 -0.91 9.15
N PHE A 8 -4.58 -1.97 9.11
CA PHE A 8 -4.39 -3.16 8.26
C PHE A 8 -3.98 -2.87 6.82
N CYS A 9 -4.47 -1.78 6.23
CA CYS A 9 -4.23 -1.40 4.84
C CYS A 9 -2.78 -0.99 4.52
N TYR A 10 -1.95 -0.68 5.52
CA TYR A 10 -0.55 -0.26 5.33
C TYR A 10 0.45 -1.35 5.71
N ILE A 11 -0.01 -2.50 6.21
CA ILE A 11 0.89 -3.54 6.72
C ILE A 11 1.53 -4.30 5.55
N ASP A 12 2.86 -4.41 5.59
CA ASP A 12 3.64 -5.22 4.67
C ASP A 12 3.21 -6.69 4.73
N PRO A 13 2.78 -7.30 3.61
CA PRO A 13 2.36 -8.70 3.57
C PRO A 13 3.49 -9.67 3.94
N GLU A 14 4.76 -9.33 3.66
CA GLU A 14 5.91 -10.15 4.06
C GLU A 14 6.06 -10.15 5.58
N TYR A 15 5.92 -8.97 6.21
CA TYR A 15 5.87 -8.86 7.67
C TYR A 15 4.69 -9.65 8.27
N GLN A 16 3.49 -9.61 7.66
CA GLN A 16 2.34 -10.38 8.17
C GLN A 16 2.58 -11.89 8.16
N GLN A 17 3.29 -12.40 7.15
CA GLN A 17 3.56 -13.83 7.00
C GLN A 17 4.73 -14.31 7.88
N THR A 18 5.79 -13.49 7.97
CA THR A 18 7.06 -13.91 8.59
C THR A 18 7.24 -13.40 10.01
N GLY A 19 6.51 -12.35 10.40
CA GLY A 19 6.73 -11.60 11.63
C GLY A 19 8.01 -10.76 11.63
N MET A 20 8.77 -10.73 10.52
CA MET A 20 10.02 -9.99 10.41
C MET A 20 9.76 -8.53 10.04
N LEU A 21 9.82 -7.66 11.04
CA LEU A 21 9.72 -6.21 10.83
C LEU A 21 11.09 -5.66 10.43
N GLY A 22 11.13 -4.77 9.44
CA GLY A 22 12.35 -4.06 9.08
C GLY A 22 12.10 -2.91 8.11
N VAL A 23 13.19 -2.31 7.60
CA VAL A 23 13.15 -1.15 6.68
C VAL A 23 12.26 -1.38 5.46
N LYS A 24 12.19 -2.62 4.95
CA LYS A 24 11.30 -2.97 3.83
C LYS A 24 9.82 -2.78 4.16
N SER A 25 9.41 -3.08 5.38
CA SER A 25 8.03 -2.95 5.83
C SER A 25 7.62 -1.47 5.95
N ASP A 26 8.55 -0.60 6.36
CA ASP A 26 8.35 0.84 6.36
C ASP A 26 8.22 1.40 4.94
N ILE A 27 9.08 0.93 4.00
CA ILE A 27 9.01 1.30 2.58
C ILE A 27 7.67 0.88 1.96
N TYR A 28 7.17 -0.32 2.28
CA TYR A 28 5.87 -0.77 1.82
C TYR A 28 4.75 0.16 2.29
N SER A 29 4.74 0.47 3.59
CA SER A 29 3.76 1.37 4.20
C SER A 29 3.77 2.75 3.55
N LEU A 30 4.96 3.30 3.31
CA LEU A 30 5.16 4.57 2.60
C LEU A 30 4.62 4.52 1.16
N GLY A 31 4.82 3.41 0.46
CA GLY A 31 4.26 3.18 -0.88
C GLY A 31 2.74 3.28 -0.92
N ILE A 32 2.04 2.66 0.05
CA ILE A 32 0.58 2.77 0.16
C ILE A 32 0.14 4.22 0.43
N ILE A 33 0.87 4.95 1.29
CA ILE A 33 0.59 6.38 1.55
C ILE A 33 0.74 7.21 0.27
N PHE A 34 1.79 6.99 -0.52
CA PHE A 34 1.95 7.68 -1.81
C PHE A 34 0.81 7.37 -2.78
N LEU A 35 0.41 6.11 -2.91
CA LEU A 35 -0.75 5.76 -3.72
C LEU A 35 -2.01 6.47 -3.23
N GLN A 36 -2.22 6.55 -1.91
CA GLN A 36 -3.38 7.22 -1.33
C GLN A 36 -3.38 8.71 -1.67
N ILE A 37 -2.25 9.39 -1.54
CA ILE A 37 -2.11 10.81 -1.88
C ILE A 37 -2.34 11.04 -3.37
N LEU A 38 -1.69 10.26 -4.23
CA LEU A 38 -1.75 10.43 -5.69
C LEU A 38 -3.13 10.11 -6.26
N THR A 39 -3.85 9.15 -5.67
CA THR A 39 -5.17 8.72 -6.16
C THR A 39 -6.33 9.39 -5.43
N ALA A 40 -6.08 10.03 -4.29
CA ALA A 40 -7.09 10.51 -3.35
C ALA A 40 -8.14 9.45 -2.95
N LYS A 41 -7.76 8.16 -2.93
CA LYS A 41 -8.65 7.03 -2.60
C LYS A 41 -8.38 6.47 -1.20
N SER A 42 -9.37 5.77 -0.65
CA SER A 42 -9.21 4.97 0.58
C SER A 42 -8.08 3.94 0.41
N PRO A 43 -7.28 3.68 1.45
CA PRO A 43 -6.17 2.72 1.36
C PRO A 43 -6.67 1.28 1.28
N MET A 44 -7.94 1.02 1.62
CA MET A 44 -8.53 -0.32 1.60
C MET A 44 -8.64 -0.84 0.16
N GLY A 45 -7.89 -1.90 -0.14
CA GLY A 45 -7.84 -2.48 -1.49
C GLY A 45 -7.10 -1.61 -2.52
N LEU A 46 -6.40 -0.56 -2.08
CA LEU A 46 -5.79 0.42 -2.98
C LEU A 46 -4.71 -0.17 -3.88
N ALA A 47 -3.83 -0.98 -3.31
CA ALA A 47 -2.77 -1.66 -4.07
C ALA A 47 -3.36 -2.51 -5.22
N HIS A 48 -4.42 -3.27 -4.94
CA HIS A 48 -5.12 -4.07 -5.95
C HIS A 48 -5.80 -3.20 -7.02
N HIS A 49 -6.42 -2.09 -6.62
CA HIS A 49 -7.04 -1.16 -7.57
C HIS A 49 -6.01 -0.54 -8.52
N VAL A 50 -4.88 -0.08 -7.97
CA VAL A 50 -3.78 0.51 -8.75
C VAL A 50 -3.16 -0.54 -9.67
N GLU A 51 -2.88 -1.74 -9.17
CA GLU A 51 -2.36 -2.85 -9.99
C GLU A 51 -3.30 -3.16 -11.17
N GLY A 52 -4.61 -3.21 -10.92
CA GLY A 52 -5.62 -3.39 -11.96
C GLY A 52 -5.61 -2.26 -13.00
N ALA A 53 -5.45 -1.00 -12.56
CA ALA A 53 -5.35 0.15 -13.45
C ALA A 53 -4.05 0.13 -14.28
N ILE A 54 -2.92 -0.30 -13.70
CA ILE A 54 -1.65 -0.53 -14.42
C ILE A 54 -1.86 -1.55 -15.53
N LYS A 55 -2.41 -2.73 -15.20
CA LYS A 55 -2.62 -3.83 -16.15
C LYS A 55 -3.56 -3.45 -17.29
N LYS A 56 -4.56 -2.60 -17.03
CA LYS A 56 -5.53 -2.15 -18.04
C LYS A 56 -5.06 -0.92 -18.82
N GLY A 57 -3.99 -0.24 -18.38
CA GLY A 57 -3.50 1.00 -19.00
C GLY A 57 -4.44 2.19 -18.86
N THR A 58 -5.28 2.24 -17.82
CA THR A 58 -6.38 3.23 -17.72
C THR A 58 -6.04 4.45 -16.84
N PHE A 59 -4.80 4.95 -16.86
CA PHE A 59 -4.40 6.17 -16.14
C PHE A 59 -4.90 7.42 -16.86
N ASN A 60 -6.21 7.59 -16.94
CA ASN A 60 -6.75 8.78 -17.56
C ASN A 60 -6.66 9.94 -16.57
N VAL A 61 -5.91 10.98 -16.93
CA VAL A 61 -5.90 12.24 -16.20
C VAL A 61 -7.23 12.93 -16.50
N PRO A 62 -8.02 13.32 -15.49
CA PRO A 62 -9.23 14.09 -15.74
C PRO A 62 -8.83 15.45 -16.36
N ASN A 63 -9.37 15.73 -17.56
CA ASN A 63 -9.24 17.03 -18.22
C ASN A 63 -10.09 18.09 -17.52
#